data_AF-A0A844TXE0-F1
#
_entry.id   AF-A0A844TXE0-F1
#
_cell.length_a   1.000
_cell.length_b   1.000
_cell.length_c   1.000
_cell.angle_alpha   90.00
_cell.angle_beta   90.00
_cell.angle_gamma   90.00
#
_symmetry.space_group_name_H-M   'P 1'
#
loop_
_entity.id
_entity.type
_entity.pdbx_description
1 polymer ?
#
loop_
_entity_poly.entity_id
_entity_poly.type
_entity_poly.pdbx_seq_one_letter_code
_entity_poly.pdbx_strand_id
1 'polypeptide(L)'
;MGIEKKKIEELISTAKRITEAQKGNSEALLIEIGQDKEDSRWTALLEEDTLQDPEKSYDLFYNGIQSLLLSLLPKGEQRSVILELKTIMLTGKELSSISSGTRGADSRMSKTKDMEAMIDTLSLWSTTPHDFFKLATLLLEKNKELGYVPSERMLGDYVKERK
;
A
#
# COMPACT_ATOMS: atom_id res chain seq x y z
N MET A 1 3.77 9.00 28.68
CA MET A 1 4.33 9.62 27.45
C MET A 1 5.61 8.91 26.96
N GLY A 2 5.70 7.57 26.95
CA GLY A 2 6.99 6.89 26.74
C GLY A 2 6.99 5.48 26.14
N ILE A 3 5.85 4.94 25.72
CA ILE A 3 5.75 3.58 25.14
C ILE A 3 5.36 3.64 23.66
N GLU A 4 4.31 4.40 23.32
CA GLU A 4 3.86 4.64 21.93
C GLU A 4 4.94 5.29 21.05
N LYS A 5 5.64 6.32 21.57
CA LYS A 5 6.73 6.99 20.85
C LYS A 5 7.87 6.05 20.52
N LYS A 6 8.19 5.11 21.42
CA LYS A 6 9.23 4.09 21.24
C LYS A 6 8.84 3.04 20.19
N LYS A 7 7.58 2.60 20.18
CA LYS A 7 7.06 1.67 19.17
C LYS A 7 7.07 2.29 17.76
N ILE A 8 6.65 3.55 17.64
CA ILE A 8 6.68 4.29 16.36
C ILE A 8 8.12 4.47 15.86
N GLU A 9 9.05 4.84 16.76
CA GLU A 9 10.47 4.92 16.43
C GLU A 9 11.04 3.55 16.00
N GLU A 10 10.61 2.45 16.63
CA GLU A 10 10.98 1.09 16.22
C GLU A 10 10.44 0.74 14.83
N LEU A 11 9.19 1.07 14.50
CA LEU A 11 8.58 0.81 13.20
C LEU A 11 9.22 1.64 12.09
N ILE A 12 9.45 2.94 12.33
CA ILE A 12 10.17 3.80 11.41
C ILE A 12 11.60 3.29 11.25
N SER A 13 12.25 2.84 12.32
CA SER A 13 13.59 2.24 12.23
C SER A 13 13.58 0.91 11.50
N THR A 14 12.47 0.18 11.50
CA THR A 14 12.32 -1.09 10.80
C THR A 14 12.05 -0.84 9.32
N ALA A 15 11.14 0.07 8.96
CA ALA A 15 10.94 0.55 7.60
C ALA A 15 12.23 1.15 7.01
N LYS A 16 12.97 1.93 7.80
CA LYS A 16 14.32 2.45 7.46
C LYS A 16 15.34 1.34 7.32
N ARG A 17 15.39 0.34 8.21
CA ARG A 17 16.28 -0.83 8.05
C ARG A 17 15.92 -1.67 6.83
N ILE A 18 14.64 -1.81 6.50
CA ILE A 18 14.14 -2.48 5.28
C ILE A 18 14.59 -1.70 4.04
N THR A 19 14.59 -0.36 4.08
CA THR A 19 15.07 0.50 2.97
C THR A 19 16.59 0.64 2.92
N GLU A 20 17.30 0.60 4.03
CA GLU A 20 18.77 0.64 4.10
C GLU A 20 19.40 -0.72 3.78
N ALA A 21 18.69 -1.83 4.05
CA ALA A 21 19.05 -3.17 3.57
C ALA A 21 18.88 -3.33 2.04
N GLN A 22 18.42 -2.29 1.31
CA GLN A 22 18.19 -2.28 -0.14
C GLN A 22 19.47 -2.21 -0.99
N LYS A 23 20.47 -3.00 -0.62
CA LYS A 23 21.32 -3.60 -1.63
C LYS A 23 21.18 -5.12 -1.76
N GLY A 24 20.33 -5.81 -0.97
CA GLY A 24 20.20 -7.25 -1.18
C GLY A 24 19.11 -8.09 -0.53
N ASN A 25 18.15 -7.60 0.28
CA ASN A 25 17.26 -8.54 1.00
C ASN A 25 15.80 -8.11 1.29
N SER A 26 15.22 -7.22 0.48
CA SER A 26 13.84 -6.72 0.67
C SER A 26 12.77 -7.82 0.56
N GLU A 27 13.08 -8.88 -0.16
CA GLU A 27 12.17 -9.99 -0.49
C GLU A 27 12.01 -10.99 0.66
N ALA A 28 13.11 -11.36 1.34
CA ALA A 28 13.04 -12.23 2.51
C ALA A 28 12.26 -11.57 3.66
N LEU A 29 12.39 -10.25 3.80
CA LEU A 29 11.64 -9.47 4.79
C LEU A 29 10.13 -9.47 4.50
N LEU A 30 9.70 -9.36 3.24
CA LEU A 30 8.28 -9.49 2.90
C LEU A 30 7.75 -10.88 3.20
N ILE A 31 8.52 -11.91 2.85
CA ILE A 31 8.14 -13.30 3.11
C ILE A 31 8.01 -13.54 4.61
N GLU A 32 8.95 -13.04 5.41
CA GLU A 32 8.90 -13.10 6.88
C GLU A 32 7.68 -12.33 7.44
N ILE A 33 7.45 -11.11 6.95
CA ILE A 33 6.30 -10.25 7.30
C ILE A 33 4.96 -10.88 6.87
N GLY A 34 4.92 -11.69 5.81
CA GLY A 34 3.73 -12.38 5.29
C GLY A 34 3.43 -13.72 5.96
N GLN A 35 4.43 -14.32 6.59
CA GLN A 35 4.31 -15.62 7.25
C GLN A 35 3.60 -15.53 8.61
N ASP A 36 3.59 -14.35 9.23
CA ASP A 36 2.89 -14.12 10.50
C ASP A 36 1.92 -12.93 10.38
N LYS A 37 0.61 -13.22 10.32
CA LYS A 37 -0.44 -12.19 10.28
C LYS A 37 -0.60 -11.46 11.62
N GLU A 38 -0.08 -12.03 12.71
CA GLU A 38 -0.01 -11.41 14.03
C GLU A 38 1.35 -10.77 14.29
N ASP A 39 2.19 -10.59 13.26
CA ASP A 39 3.45 -9.87 13.38
C ASP A 39 3.19 -8.46 13.93
N SER A 40 3.83 -8.18 15.07
CA SER A 40 3.81 -6.90 15.78
C SER A 40 4.00 -5.68 14.86
N ARG A 41 4.69 -5.86 13.72
CA ARG A 41 4.95 -4.81 12.72
C ARG A 41 3.70 -4.42 11.95
N TRP A 42 2.77 -5.34 11.67
CA TRP A 42 1.47 -5.02 11.07
C TRP A 42 0.46 -4.59 12.12
N THR A 43 0.40 -5.27 13.27
CA THR A 43 -0.52 -4.93 14.35
C THR A 43 -0.27 -3.54 14.92
N ALA A 44 0.98 -3.07 14.97
CA ALA A 44 1.29 -1.70 15.36
C ALA A 44 0.90 -0.64 14.31
N LEU A 45 0.77 -1.02 13.03
CA LEU A 45 0.22 -0.15 11.98
C LEU A 45 -1.31 -0.03 12.06
N LEU A 46 -1.96 -1.03 12.68
CA LEU A 46 -3.41 -1.11 12.89
C LEU A 46 -3.84 -0.51 14.24
N GLU A 47 -2.91 -0.03 15.09
CA GLU A 47 -3.27 0.65 16.35
C GLU A 47 -4.09 1.92 16.03
N GLU A 48 -5.28 2.04 16.64
CA GLU A 48 -6.31 3.06 16.34
C GLU A 48 -5.73 4.50 16.40
N ASP A 49 -4.81 4.76 17.32
CA ASP A 49 -4.11 6.03 17.50
C ASP A 49 -3.15 6.41 16.35
N THR A 50 -2.76 5.45 15.52
CA THR A 50 -1.91 5.66 14.33
C THR A 50 -2.74 6.16 13.16
N LEU A 51 -3.97 5.65 13.05
CA LEU A 51 -4.89 5.93 11.96
C LEU A 51 -5.78 7.16 12.24
N GLN A 52 -5.84 7.64 13.48
CA GLN A 52 -6.48 8.90 13.88
C GLN A 52 -5.53 10.11 13.82
N ASP A 53 -4.22 9.88 13.72
CA ASP A 53 -3.21 10.94 13.64
C ASP A 53 -2.85 11.21 12.15
N PRO A 54 -3.14 12.42 11.62
CA PRO A 54 -2.85 12.76 10.23
C PRO A 54 -1.37 12.69 9.86
N GLU A 55 -0.46 12.97 10.80
CA GLU A 55 0.99 12.96 10.56
C GLU A 55 1.50 11.52 10.46
N LYS A 56 1.03 10.63 11.35
CA LYS A 56 1.39 9.21 11.30
C LYS A 56 0.78 8.50 10.09
N SER A 57 -0.45 8.82 9.74
CA SER A 57 -1.12 8.32 8.53
C SER A 57 -0.37 8.76 7.26
N TYR A 58 0.09 10.01 7.22
CA TYR A 58 0.93 10.53 6.15
C TYR A 58 2.27 9.77 6.05
N ASP A 59 2.94 9.56 7.18
CA ASP A 59 4.23 8.86 7.24
C ASP A 59 4.11 7.39 6.81
N LEU A 60 3.08 6.69 7.29
CA LEU A 60 2.75 5.33 6.86
C LEU A 60 2.52 5.26 5.35
N PHE A 61 1.82 6.25 4.78
CA PHE A 61 1.57 6.30 3.34
C PHE A 61 2.85 6.47 2.53
N TYR A 62 3.64 7.52 2.80
CA TYR A 62 4.79 7.88 1.96
C TYR A 62 6.03 7.07 2.29
N ASN A 63 6.37 6.97 3.57
CA ASN A 63 7.59 6.34 4.04
C ASN A 63 7.41 4.84 4.32
N GLY A 64 6.17 4.38 4.50
CA GLY A 64 5.83 2.95 4.56
C GLY A 64 5.46 2.37 3.19
N ILE A 65 4.17 2.46 2.83
CA ILE A 65 3.57 1.72 1.71
C ILE A 65 4.15 2.16 0.36
N GLN A 66 4.19 3.47 0.09
CA GLN A 66 4.68 3.99 -1.19
C GLN A 66 6.16 3.64 -1.38
N SER A 67 7.00 3.88 -0.37
CA SER A 67 8.44 3.58 -0.45
C SER A 67 8.72 2.09 -0.63
N LEU A 68 8.00 1.23 0.10
CA LEU A 68 8.07 -0.22 -0.06
C LEU A 68 7.74 -0.64 -1.50
N LEU A 69 6.58 -0.26 -2.02
CA LEU A 69 6.15 -0.59 -3.38
C LEU A 69 7.14 -0.06 -4.43
N LEU A 70 7.62 1.18 -4.27
CA LEU A 70 8.59 1.76 -5.21
C LEU A 70 9.92 0.99 -5.23
N SER A 71 10.33 0.39 -4.12
CA SER A 71 11.58 -0.36 -4.03
C SER A 71 11.50 -1.78 -4.58
N LEU A 72 10.31 -2.39 -4.54
CA LEU A 72 10.08 -3.76 -5.00
C LEU A 72 9.68 -3.82 -6.46
N LEU A 73 8.84 -2.86 -6.90
CA LEU A 73 8.26 -2.89 -8.24
C LEU A 73 9.25 -2.35 -9.28
N PRO A 74 9.55 -3.14 -10.34
CA PRO A 74 10.38 -2.66 -11.44
C PRO A 74 9.69 -1.50 -12.15
N LYS A 75 10.48 -0.55 -12.68
CA LYS A 75 9.93 0.56 -13.48
C LYS A 75 9.18 0.00 -14.70
N GLY A 76 7.95 0.42 -14.89
CA GLY A 76 7.15 -0.02 -16.04
C GLY A 76 5.66 0.28 -15.87
N GLU A 77 4.90 -0.23 -16.83
CA GLU A 77 3.44 -0.10 -16.90
C GLU A 77 2.75 -0.77 -15.71
N GLN A 78 3.18 -1.98 -15.36
CA GLN A 78 2.68 -2.73 -14.21
C GLN A 78 2.82 -1.95 -12.89
N ARG A 79 3.97 -1.30 -12.68
CA ARG A 79 4.18 -0.43 -11.50
C ARG A 79 3.21 0.75 -11.51
N SER A 80 2.94 1.31 -12.68
CA SER A 80 1.99 2.44 -12.80
C SER A 80 0.56 2.00 -12.47
N VAL A 81 0.13 0.83 -12.94
CA VAL A 81 -1.17 0.22 -12.61
C VAL A 81 -1.30 -0.04 -11.11
N ILE A 82 -0.31 -0.70 -10.50
CA ILE A 82 -0.31 -1.00 -9.06
C ILE A 82 -0.36 0.28 -8.22
N LEU A 83 0.43 1.29 -8.58
CA LEU A 83 0.44 2.57 -7.86
C LEU A 83 -0.89 3.33 -8.01
N GLU A 84 -1.57 3.23 -9.15
CA GLU A 84 -2.90 3.82 -9.33
C GLU A 84 -3.93 3.09 -8.47
N LEU A 85 -4.01 1.75 -8.53
CA LEU A 85 -4.94 0.96 -7.74
C LEU A 85 -4.73 1.14 -6.23
N LYS A 86 -3.46 1.22 -5.79
CA LYS A 86 -3.11 1.57 -4.42
C LYS A 86 -3.64 2.97 -4.04
N THR A 87 -3.55 3.92 -4.96
CA THR A 87 -4.02 5.29 -4.72
C THR A 87 -5.54 5.33 -4.65
N ILE A 88 -6.24 4.60 -5.51
CA ILE A 88 -7.71 4.47 -5.47
C ILE A 88 -8.15 3.93 -4.11
N MET A 89 -7.54 2.84 -3.64
CA MET A 89 -7.88 2.24 -2.34
C MET A 89 -7.74 3.25 -1.20
N LEU A 90 -6.59 3.94 -1.16
CA LEU A 90 -6.27 4.86 -0.07
C LEU A 90 -7.01 6.21 -0.17
N THR A 91 -7.66 6.50 -1.29
CA THR A 91 -8.48 7.71 -1.47
C THR A 91 -9.98 7.44 -1.48
N GLY A 92 -10.36 6.17 -1.59
CA GLY A 92 -11.74 5.73 -1.84
C GLY A 92 -12.31 6.17 -3.18
N LYS A 93 -11.48 6.57 -4.16
CA LYS A 93 -11.98 7.24 -5.36
C LYS A 93 -11.13 7.04 -6.60
N GLU A 94 -11.76 6.64 -7.71
CA GLU A 94 -11.18 6.65 -9.06
C GLU A 94 -11.04 8.08 -9.62
N LEU A 95 -10.12 8.28 -10.57
CA LEU A 95 -10.12 9.50 -11.38
C LEU A 95 -11.44 9.65 -12.14
N SER A 96 -11.91 10.89 -12.33
CA SER A 96 -13.10 11.17 -13.15
C SER A 96 -12.97 10.70 -14.60
N SER A 97 -11.74 10.57 -15.08
CA SER A 97 -11.35 9.90 -16.32
C SER A 97 -10.00 9.23 -16.06
N ILE A 98 -9.88 7.93 -16.34
CA ILE A 98 -8.71 7.13 -15.95
C ILE A 98 -7.41 7.68 -16.55
N SER A 99 -7.45 8.23 -17.76
CA SER A 99 -6.26 8.70 -18.48
C SER A 99 -5.89 10.15 -18.22
N SER A 100 -6.85 11.00 -17.80
CA SER A 100 -6.64 12.46 -17.76
C SER A 100 -7.49 13.22 -16.74
N GLY A 101 -8.28 12.52 -15.94
CA GLY A 101 -9.22 13.12 -15.00
C GLY A 101 -8.58 13.65 -13.74
N THR A 102 -9.42 14.17 -12.86
CA THR A 102 -9.03 14.59 -11.51
C THR A 102 -9.71 13.68 -10.49
N ARG A 103 -9.03 13.42 -9.37
CA ARG A 103 -9.58 12.60 -8.29
C ARG A 103 -10.45 13.43 -7.35
N GLY A 104 -9.96 14.61 -6.98
CA GLY A 104 -10.59 15.45 -5.95
C GLY A 104 -10.62 14.76 -4.58
N ALA A 105 -9.67 13.86 -4.31
CA ALA A 105 -9.49 13.17 -3.04
C ALA A 105 -8.00 13.04 -2.75
N ASP A 106 -7.65 13.14 -1.48
CA ASP A 106 -6.26 13.14 -1.01
C ASP A 106 -5.98 11.86 -0.24
N SER A 107 -5.00 11.08 -0.69
CA SER A 107 -4.66 9.79 -0.09
C SER A 107 -4.07 9.94 1.32
N ARG A 108 -3.68 11.16 1.70
CA ARG A 108 -3.21 11.51 3.05
C ARG A 108 -4.34 11.54 4.08
N MET A 109 -5.59 11.62 3.60
CA MET A 109 -6.81 11.60 4.42
C MET A 109 -7.50 10.22 4.36
N SER A 110 -6.73 9.16 4.08
CA SER A 110 -7.26 7.80 3.99
C SER A 110 -7.96 7.40 5.27
N LYS A 111 -9.09 6.70 5.15
CA LYS A 111 -9.79 6.20 6.33
C LYS A 111 -9.01 5.02 6.90
N THR A 112 -9.02 4.87 8.22
CA THR A 112 -8.50 3.70 8.96
C THR A 112 -8.77 2.39 8.21
N LYS A 113 -10.03 2.10 7.89
CA LYS A 113 -10.46 0.87 7.18
C LYS A 113 -9.79 0.64 5.82
N ASP A 114 -9.47 1.70 5.10
CA ASP A 114 -8.82 1.61 3.79
C ASP A 114 -7.33 1.23 3.96
N MET A 115 -6.70 1.72 5.02
CA MET A 115 -5.34 1.35 5.38
C MET A 115 -5.26 -0.10 5.89
N GLU A 116 -6.23 -0.55 6.69
CA GLU A 116 -6.34 -1.96 7.11
C GLU A 116 -6.47 -2.88 5.88
N ALA A 117 -7.36 -2.54 4.94
CA ALA A 117 -7.54 -3.30 3.70
C ALA A 117 -6.26 -3.33 2.83
N MET A 118 -5.48 -2.24 2.83
CA MET A 118 -4.19 -2.18 2.15
C MET A 118 -3.16 -3.12 2.78
N ILE A 119 -3.06 -3.11 4.11
CA ILE A 119 -2.17 -3.99 4.87
C ILE A 119 -2.52 -5.46 4.63
N ASP A 120 -3.81 -5.82 4.71
CA ASP A 120 -4.29 -7.17 4.42
C ASP A 120 -3.92 -7.61 3.00
N THR A 121 -4.08 -6.71 2.03
CA THR A 121 -3.74 -6.96 0.62
C THR A 121 -2.24 -7.22 0.44
N LEU A 122 -1.39 -6.40 1.06
CA LEU A 122 0.07 -6.55 1.00
C LEU A 122 0.54 -7.81 1.73
N SER A 123 -0.08 -8.15 2.85
CA SER A 123 0.21 -9.37 3.63
C SER A 123 -0.16 -10.63 2.86
N LEU A 124 -1.28 -10.61 2.13
CA LEU A 124 -1.65 -11.72 1.25
C LEU A 124 -0.67 -11.86 0.08
N TRP A 125 -0.27 -10.73 -0.51
CA TRP A 125 0.66 -10.71 -1.64
C TRP A 125 2.08 -11.11 -1.25
N SER A 126 2.55 -10.78 -0.04
CA SER A 126 3.92 -11.01 0.39
C SER A 126 4.29 -12.50 0.49
N THR A 127 3.30 -13.40 0.49
CA THR A 127 3.50 -14.86 0.29
C THR A 127 4.04 -15.22 -1.11
N THR A 128 3.96 -14.30 -2.07
CA THR A 128 4.35 -14.43 -3.48
C THR A 128 4.91 -13.10 -4.01
N PRO A 129 6.04 -12.60 -3.47
CA PRO A 129 6.48 -11.21 -3.64
C PRO A 129 6.99 -10.85 -5.06
N HIS A 130 7.12 -11.82 -5.97
CA HIS A 130 7.43 -11.58 -7.39
C HIS A 130 6.19 -11.52 -8.28
N ASP A 131 5.05 -11.97 -7.76
CA ASP A 131 3.81 -12.02 -8.53
C ASP A 131 3.11 -10.65 -8.47
N PHE A 132 3.68 -9.70 -9.20
CA PHE A 132 3.13 -8.36 -9.31
C PHE A 132 1.76 -8.33 -10.00
N PHE A 133 1.44 -9.34 -10.81
CA PHE A 133 0.13 -9.48 -11.43
C PHE A 133 -0.93 -9.84 -10.39
N LYS A 134 -0.60 -10.74 -9.47
CA LYS A 134 -1.42 -11.04 -8.30
C LYS A 134 -1.61 -9.81 -7.42
N LEU A 135 -0.57 -9.01 -7.15
CA LEU A 135 -0.74 -7.76 -6.40
C LEU A 135 -1.74 -6.81 -7.08
N ALA A 136 -1.59 -6.60 -8.39
CA ALA A 136 -2.51 -5.75 -9.15
C ALA A 136 -3.95 -6.29 -9.09
N THR A 137 -4.12 -7.61 -9.24
CA THR A 137 -5.43 -8.28 -9.17
C THR A 137 -6.06 -8.12 -7.79
N LEU A 138 -5.32 -8.38 -6.71
CA LEU A 138 -5.81 -8.24 -5.34
C LEU A 138 -6.26 -6.80 -5.05
N LEU A 139 -5.48 -5.80 -5.48
CA LEU A 139 -5.85 -4.40 -5.30
C LEU A 139 -7.12 -4.03 -6.10
N LEU A 140 -7.26 -4.52 -7.33
CA LEU A 140 -8.44 -4.26 -8.16
C LEU A 140 -9.70 -4.87 -7.54
N GLU A 141 -9.65 -6.16 -7.19
CA GLU A 141 -10.79 -6.85 -6.58
C GLU A 141 -11.17 -6.20 -5.25
N LYS A 142 -10.20 -5.80 -4.44
CA LYS A 142 -10.47 -5.10 -3.18
C LYS A 142 -11.12 -3.73 -3.40
N ASN A 143 -10.69 -2.99 -4.41
CA ASN A 143 -11.32 -1.72 -4.79
C ASN A 143 -12.76 -1.91 -5.28
N LYS A 144 -13.08 -3.02 -5.94
CA LYS A 144 -14.45 -3.37 -6.33
C LYS A 144 -15.30 -3.73 -5.11
N GLU A 145 -14.79 -4.56 -4.22
CA GLU A 145 -15.45 -4.93 -2.96
C GLU A 145 -15.82 -3.70 -2.11
N LEU A 146 -14.91 -2.71 -2.06
CA LEU A 146 -15.11 -1.46 -1.33
C LEU A 146 -15.98 -0.44 -2.08
N GLY A 147 -16.37 -0.73 -3.33
CA GLY A 147 -17.20 0.15 -4.15
C GLY A 147 -16.48 1.40 -4.68
N TYR A 148 -15.14 1.39 -4.71
CA TYR A 148 -14.31 2.51 -5.17
C TYR A 148 -14.15 2.55 -6.68
N VAL A 149 -14.41 1.41 -7.33
CA VAL A 149 -14.41 1.26 -8.78
C VAL A 149 -15.61 0.40 -9.21
N PRO A 150 -16.11 0.56 -10.46
CA PRO A 150 -17.14 -0.32 -10.99
C PRO A 150 -16.72 -1.79 -11.06
N SER A 151 -17.67 -2.70 -10.90
CA SER A 151 -17.44 -4.16 -10.86
C SER A 151 -16.82 -4.73 -12.15
N GLU A 152 -17.12 -4.09 -13.28
CA GLU A 152 -16.69 -4.44 -14.62
C GLU A 152 -15.26 -3.98 -14.94
N ARG A 153 -14.64 -3.18 -14.07
CA ARG A 153 -13.27 -2.71 -14.29
C ARG A 153 -12.29 -3.86 -14.45
N MET A 154 -11.39 -3.70 -15.41
CA MET A 154 -10.31 -4.63 -15.70
C MET A 154 -8.96 -3.94 -15.50
N LEU A 155 -7.92 -4.71 -15.23
CA LEU A 155 -6.55 -4.17 -15.09
C LEU A 155 -6.11 -3.38 -16.34
N GLY A 156 -6.56 -3.82 -17.52
CA GLY A 156 -6.29 -3.16 -18.79
C GLY A 156 -6.80 -1.72 -18.86
N ASP A 157 -7.86 -1.37 -18.12
CA ASP A 157 -8.40 -0.02 -18.11
C ASP A 157 -7.43 1.00 -17.50
N TYR A 158 -6.53 0.54 -16.61
CA TYR A 158 -5.53 1.37 -15.93
C TYR A 158 -4.18 1.40 -16.65
N VAL A 159 -4.06 0.68 -17.77
CA VAL A 159 -2.88 0.75 -18.61
C VAL A 159 -2.88 2.07 -19.35
N LYS A 160 -1.84 2.88 -19.15
CA LYS A 160 -1.72 4.16 -19.85
C LYS A 160 -1.37 3.90 -21.31
N GLU A 161 -2.21 4.36 -22.23
CA GLU A 161 -1.86 4.38 -23.64
C GLU A 161 -0.56 5.16 -23.84
N ARG A 162 0.44 4.51 -24.44
CA ARG A 162 1.65 5.20 -24.86
C ARG A 162 1.26 6.20 -25.95
N LYS A 163 1.44 7.48 -25.67
CA LYS A 163 1.45 8.52 -26.71
C LYS A 163 2.67 8.37 -27.59
#